data_AF-H8X1I9-F1
#
_entry.id   AF-H8X1I9-F1
#
_cell.length_a   1.000
_cell.length_b   1.000
_cell.length_c   1.000
_cell.angle_alpha   90.00
_cell.angle_beta   90.00
_cell.angle_gamma   90.00
#
_symmetry.space_group_name_H-M   'P 1'
#
loop_
_entity.id
_entity.type
_entity.pdbx_description
1 polymer ?
#
loop_
_entity_poly.entity_id
_entity_poly.type
_entity_poly.pdbx_seq_one_letter_code
_entity_poly.pdbx_strand_id
1 'polypeptide(L)'
;MHQFLQLILLLSTALALIGDGFLSLSVNKIQNTNGLGNFPNRLPIFEKIEDQLENITSSILGQDASKSIAPLFGNSGFKFKKYKHKHHEGLKNILGLGKSSKTNSTSTVSEEDENDGNDENDENESGAFSVDLNNAQTMYIASISIGSPAQEVQVMIDTGSSDLWVISSQNPSCIENGGSLNCSEYGTFNPIKSSSWHKNDSIEFNISYLDGSSATGDFGQDSIEFFKDFVLKGANFAVVENTTSEIGVFGVGYPGLESASTKYSNIPHALKEQNLIAKAAYSLYLDSSSSSEGSILFGGIDHAKYTGDLTTIDIVPKDGEYLYSQIPLSHIAASINNYTNASPGSDSNGTHPGKVGSVNIYNGTDSFNGGIDLKNTSVLLDSGTTYSFLPQDQIESIIGLFGNVSYDGNLGAYKIPCWLGNKGNYFQFNFNGEKDINVDSSEFVLEVGKDSSGVAQCIFTLLPGQPIFGDNFLRSVYTVFNLDDNTISIAQASYNNDHQVVPIE
;
A
#
# COMPACT_ATOMS: atom_id res chain seq x y z
N MET A 1 -29.25 25.43 18.67
CA MET A 1 -29.60 26.29 17.51
C MET A 1 -28.40 26.53 16.59
N HIS A 2 -27.20 26.83 17.11
CA HIS A 2 -25.99 27.01 16.29
C HIS A 2 -25.48 25.71 15.62
N GLN A 3 -25.51 24.58 16.33
CA GLN A 3 -25.20 23.25 15.76
C GLN A 3 -26.25 22.78 14.73
N PHE A 4 -27.50 23.26 14.84
CA PHE A 4 -28.57 22.95 13.89
C PHE A 4 -28.41 23.73 12.58
N LEU A 5 -27.89 24.97 12.64
CA LEU A 5 -27.53 25.76 11.47
C LEU A 5 -26.28 25.22 10.75
N GLN A 6 -25.28 24.69 11.48
CA GLN A 6 -24.11 24.05 10.88
C GLN A 6 -24.46 22.74 10.15
N LEU A 7 -25.40 21.96 10.69
CA LEU A 7 -25.89 20.74 10.03
C LEU A 7 -26.67 21.05 8.74
N ILE A 8 -27.46 22.12 8.71
CA ILE A 8 -28.17 22.57 7.50
C ILE A 8 -27.19 23.09 6.43
N LEU A 9 -26.09 23.75 6.83
CA LEU A 9 -25.02 24.17 5.90
C LEU A 9 -24.21 22.99 5.34
N LEU A 10 -23.99 21.94 6.13
CA LEU A 10 -23.31 20.72 5.69
C LEU A 10 -24.19 19.87 4.75
N LEU A 11 -25.50 19.84 4.98
CA LEU A 11 -26.46 19.16 4.09
C LEU A 11 -26.69 19.93 2.77
N SER A 12 -26.66 21.27 2.78
CA SER A 12 -26.79 22.05 1.54
C SER A 12 -25.55 21.99 0.66
N THR A 13 -24.35 21.87 1.25
CA THR A 13 -23.08 21.68 0.52
C THR A 13 -22.94 20.27 -0.03
N ALA A 14 -23.39 19.25 0.68
CA ALA A 14 -23.46 17.88 0.17
C ALA A 14 -24.44 17.72 -1.00
N LEU A 15 -25.58 18.44 -1.00
CA LEU A 15 -26.51 18.46 -2.14
C LEU A 15 -25.98 19.25 -3.34
N ALA A 16 -25.17 20.29 -3.13
CA ALA A 16 -24.54 21.05 -4.22
C ALA A 16 -23.45 20.24 -4.95
N LEU A 17 -22.66 19.45 -4.21
CA LEU A 17 -21.62 18.56 -4.76
C LEU A 17 -22.19 17.38 -5.57
N ILE A 18 -23.44 16.98 -5.32
CA ILE A 18 -24.14 15.95 -6.09
C ILE A 18 -24.82 16.54 -7.34
N GLY A 19 -25.05 17.86 -7.38
CA GLY A 19 -25.72 18.56 -8.48
C GLY A 19 -24.82 18.91 -9.67
N ASP A 20 -23.52 19.17 -9.44
CA ASP A 20 -22.63 19.73 -10.48
C ASP A 20 -21.87 18.68 -11.32
N GLY A 21 -22.01 17.38 -11.00
CA GLY A 21 -21.38 16.29 -11.75
C GLY A 21 -22.25 15.63 -12.83
N PHE A 22 -23.52 16.02 -12.99
CA PHE A 22 -24.47 15.29 -13.85
C PHE A 22 -25.23 16.12 -14.90
N LEU A 23 -24.76 17.34 -15.20
CA LEU A 23 -25.33 18.18 -16.27
C LEU A 23 -24.25 18.65 -17.25
N SER A 24 -23.67 17.72 -18.01
CA SER A 24 -23.08 18.01 -19.31
C SER A 24 -23.30 16.86 -20.28
N LEU A 25 -24.57 16.58 -20.59
CA LEU A 25 -25.01 15.85 -21.78
C LEU A 25 -26.38 16.41 -22.18
N SER A 26 -26.45 16.94 -23.40
CA SER A 26 -27.50 17.82 -23.92
C SER A 26 -28.94 17.34 -23.70
N VAL A 27 -29.69 18.03 -22.83
CA VAL A 27 -31.16 18.10 -22.93
C VAL A 27 -31.52 19.30 -23.80
N ASN A 28 -31.40 19.12 -25.12
CA ASN A 28 -32.09 19.98 -26.08
C ASN A 28 -32.36 19.23 -27.40
N LYS A 29 -33.03 18.09 -27.28
CA LYS A 29 -33.92 17.47 -28.27
C LYS A 29 -34.29 16.09 -27.73
N ILE A 30 -35.50 15.98 -27.20
CA ILE A 30 -36.46 14.87 -27.34
C ILE A 30 -37.63 15.28 -26.42
N GLN A 31 -38.37 16.30 -26.86
CA GLN A 31 -39.80 16.35 -26.59
C GLN A 31 -40.47 15.81 -27.84
N ASN A 32 -41.21 14.71 -27.65
CA ASN A 32 -42.17 14.04 -28.53
C ASN A 32 -41.81 12.57 -28.78
N THR A 33 -42.35 11.70 -27.94
CA THR A 33 -43.32 10.69 -28.38
C THR A 33 -44.03 10.11 -27.15
N ASN A 34 -45.36 10.17 -27.18
CA ASN A 34 -46.23 9.38 -26.32
C ASN A 34 -46.03 7.87 -26.63
N GLY A 35 -45.77 7.05 -25.62
CA GLY A 35 -45.91 5.59 -25.70
C GLY A 35 -44.79 4.81 -25.02
N LEU A 36 -45.19 3.73 -24.32
CA LEU A 36 -44.43 2.83 -23.40
C LEU A 36 -44.49 3.35 -21.94
N GLY A 37 -45.20 2.74 -21.00
CA GLY A 37 -45.40 1.31 -20.73
C GLY A 37 -44.79 1.03 -19.35
N ASN A 38 -45.57 0.45 -18.43
CA ASN A 38 -45.16 0.12 -17.05
C ASN A 38 -43.72 -0.41 -16.92
N PHE A 39 -42.93 0.19 -16.03
CA PHE A 39 -41.75 -0.45 -15.43
C PHE A 39 -42.12 -0.96 -14.02
N PRO A 40 -42.28 -2.27 -13.82
CA PRO A 40 -42.16 -2.89 -12.50
C PRO A 40 -40.67 -3.25 -12.31
N ASN A 41 -40.02 -2.61 -11.34
CA ASN A 41 -38.91 -3.13 -10.51
C ASN A 41 -38.21 -1.94 -9.84
N ARG A 42 -38.43 -1.76 -8.53
CA ARG A 42 -37.55 -0.94 -7.69
C ARG A 42 -36.15 -1.57 -7.74
N LEU A 43 -35.14 -0.77 -8.07
CA LEU A 43 -33.75 -1.19 -8.03
C LEU A 43 -33.34 -1.44 -6.55
N PRO A 44 -32.65 -2.56 -6.23
CA PRO A 44 -32.18 -2.91 -4.88
C PRO A 44 -31.28 -1.85 -4.21
N ILE A 45 -30.79 -0.90 -5.00
CA ILE A 45 -29.94 0.20 -4.55
C ILE A 45 -30.74 1.25 -3.76
N PHE A 46 -32.03 1.43 -4.07
CA PHE A 46 -32.90 2.35 -3.34
C PHE A 46 -33.29 1.83 -1.96
N GLU A 47 -33.47 0.51 -1.80
CA GLU A 47 -33.68 -0.12 -0.49
C GLU A 47 -32.45 0.03 0.42
N LYS A 48 -31.24 -0.11 -0.14
CA LYS A 48 -29.98 0.07 0.61
C LYS A 48 -29.76 1.51 1.08
N ILE A 49 -30.16 2.51 0.29
CA ILE A 49 -30.02 3.92 0.67
C ILE A 49 -31.06 4.29 1.75
N GLU A 50 -32.27 3.74 1.67
CA GLU A 50 -33.31 3.90 2.70
C GLU A 50 -32.87 3.28 4.05
N ASP A 51 -32.29 2.08 4.04
CA ASP A 51 -31.76 1.40 5.24
C ASP A 51 -30.60 2.17 5.92
N GLN A 52 -29.74 2.80 5.11
CA GLN A 52 -28.61 3.60 5.61
C GLN A 52 -29.09 4.89 6.29
N LEU A 53 -30.12 5.55 5.72
CA LEU A 53 -30.74 6.73 6.31
C LEU A 53 -31.48 6.41 7.62
N GLU A 54 -32.15 5.26 7.70
CA GLU A 54 -32.85 4.83 8.92
C GLU A 54 -31.87 4.54 10.07
N ASN A 55 -30.72 3.91 9.77
CA ASN A 55 -29.66 3.67 10.75
C ASN A 55 -29.07 4.96 11.32
N ILE A 56 -28.77 5.94 10.46
CA ILE A 56 -28.23 7.25 10.86
C ILE A 56 -29.25 8.00 11.73
N THR A 57 -30.52 7.94 11.38
CA THR A 57 -31.58 8.64 12.14
C THR A 57 -31.81 8.01 13.52
N SER A 58 -31.68 6.68 13.62
CA SER A 58 -31.83 5.94 14.88
C SER A 58 -30.66 6.14 15.85
N SER A 59 -29.42 6.30 15.33
CA SER A 59 -28.23 6.45 16.17
C SER A 59 -28.05 7.87 16.71
N ILE A 60 -28.62 8.88 16.04
CA ILE A 60 -28.43 10.29 16.40
C ILE A 60 -29.55 10.84 17.30
N LEU A 61 -30.81 10.38 17.16
CA LEU A 61 -31.97 11.08 17.76
C LEU A 61 -32.74 10.32 18.87
N GLY A 62 -32.39 9.06 19.16
CA GLY A 62 -33.07 8.27 20.19
C GLY A 62 -34.53 7.89 19.84
N GLN A 63 -35.11 6.94 20.58
CA GLN A 63 -36.35 6.23 20.21
C GLN A 63 -37.63 7.10 20.13
N ASP A 64 -37.61 8.35 20.60
CA ASP A 64 -38.80 9.20 20.63
C ASP A 64 -38.98 10.13 19.40
N ALA A 65 -38.03 10.16 18.46
CA ALA A 65 -38.17 10.94 17.22
C ALA A 65 -39.16 10.34 16.21
N SER A 66 -39.58 9.07 16.37
CA SER A 66 -40.49 8.37 15.46
C SER A 66 -41.88 9.02 15.33
N LYS A 67 -42.27 9.90 16.27
CA LYS A 67 -43.55 10.63 16.22
C LYS A 67 -43.50 11.94 15.43
N SER A 68 -42.33 12.49 15.11
CA SER A 68 -42.21 13.79 14.43
C SER A 68 -41.97 13.69 12.92
N ILE A 69 -41.67 12.50 12.39
CA ILE A 69 -41.35 12.28 10.96
C ILE A 69 -42.47 11.52 10.22
N ALA A 70 -43.46 11.02 10.96
CA ALA A 70 -44.64 10.32 10.44
C ALA A 70 -45.43 11.04 9.31
N PRO A 71 -45.42 12.39 9.15
CA PRO A 71 -46.10 13.03 8.02
C PRO A 71 -45.36 12.93 6.67
N LEU A 72 -44.08 12.50 6.63
CA LEU A 72 -43.28 12.49 5.40
C LEU A 72 -43.43 11.22 4.56
N PHE A 73 -43.98 10.13 5.12
CA PHE A 73 -44.19 8.87 4.41
C PHE A 73 -45.64 8.43 4.59
N GLY A 74 -46.46 8.67 3.57
CA GLY A 74 -47.89 8.35 3.60
C GLY A 74 -48.18 6.87 3.84
N ASN A 75 -49.11 6.61 4.76
CA ASN A 75 -50.00 5.44 4.92
C ASN A 75 -49.59 4.11 4.24
N SER A 76 -48.40 3.61 4.51
CA SER A 76 -47.99 2.24 4.16
C SER A 76 -47.66 1.50 5.45
N GLY A 77 -48.58 0.65 5.91
CA GLY A 77 -48.58 0.02 7.23
C GLY A 77 -47.39 -0.90 7.51
N PHE A 78 -46.27 -0.32 7.94
CA PHE A 78 -45.06 -1.04 8.32
C PHE A 78 -45.05 -1.38 9.83
N LYS A 79 -44.70 -2.62 10.17
CA LYS A 79 -44.47 -3.08 11.56
C LYS A 79 -42.97 -3.30 11.78
N PHE A 80 -42.42 -2.67 12.82
CA PHE A 80 -41.01 -2.84 13.21
C PHE A 80 -40.71 -4.27 13.68
N LYS A 81 -39.67 -4.89 13.10
CA LYS A 81 -39.08 -6.16 13.58
C LYS A 81 -37.66 -5.88 14.09
N LYS A 82 -37.36 -6.32 15.32
CA LYS A 82 -36.01 -6.26 15.91
C LYS A 82 -35.04 -7.12 15.10
N TYR A 83 -33.95 -6.52 14.62
CA TYR A 83 -32.79 -7.24 14.09
C TYR A 83 -31.66 -7.29 15.13
N LYS A 84 -31.00 -8.45 15.24
CA LYS A 84 -29.78 -8.65 16.04
C LYS A 84 -28.56 -8.55 15.11
N HIS A 85 -27.55 -7.77 15.53
CA HIS A 85 -26.27 -7.62 14.82
C HIS A 85 -25.50 -8.93 14.68
N LYS A 86 -24.94 -9.17 13.48
CA LYS A 86 -23.78 -10.05 13.27
C LYS A 86 -22.84 -9.48 12.20
N HIS A 87 -21.60 -9.25 12.64
CA HIS A 87 -20.28 -9.26 11.97
C HIS A 87 -20.01 -8.45 10.67
N HIS A 88 -19.17 -7.42 10.82
CA HIS A 88 -18.31 -6.80 9.80
C HIS A 88 -16.88 -7.37 9.94
N GLU A 89 -16.58 -8.49 9.27
CA GLU A 89 -15.22 -9.11 9.28
C GLU A 89 -14.58 -9.17 7.87
N GLY A 90 -15.30 -8.79 6.80
CA GLY A 90 -14.85 -9.01 5.42
C GLY A 90 -13.75 -8.08 4.90
N LEU A 91 -13.65 -6.84 5.42
CA LEU A 91 -12.72 -5.83 4.86
C LEU A 91 -11.32 -5.83 5.49
N LYS A 92 -11.12 -6.45 6.66
CA LYS A 92 -9.83 -6.40 7.36
C LYS A 92 -8.77 -7.33 6.76
N ASN A 93 -9.18 -8.45 6.15
CA ASN A 93 -8.25 -9.44 5.59
C ASN A 93 -7.64 -9.02 4.25
N ILE A 94 -8.21 -8.02 3.57
CA ILE A 94 -7.73 -7.52 2.28
C ILE A 94 -6.71 -6.40 2.47
N LEU A 95 -6.77 -5.71 3.62
CA LEU A 95 -5.87 -4.62 4.02
C LEU A 95 -4.78 -5.08 5.02
N GLY A 96 -4.62 -6.38 5.25
CA GLY A 96 -3.50 -6.92 6.06
C GLY A 96 -3.51 -6.58 7.56
N LEU A 97 -4.51 -5.86 8.10
CA LEU A 97 -4.61 -5.56 9.52
C LEU A 97 -5.23 -6.74 10.28
N GLY A 98 -4.44 -7.78 10.57
CA GLY A 98 -4.91 -8.98 11.26
C GLY A 98 -3.84 -9.95 11.76
N LYS A 99 -3.40 -9.72 13.00
CA LYS A 99 -2.82 -10.65 14.00
C LYS A 99 -1.91 -11.80 13.52
N SER A 100 -0.63 -11.64 13.83
CA SER A 100 0.37 -12.71 13.95
C SER A 100 -0.14 -13.88 14.83
N SER A 101 -0.21 -15.06 14.23
CA SER A 101 -0.48 -16.32 14.93
C SER A 101 0.83 -16.96 15.39
N LYS A 102 1.14 -16.85 16.68
CA LYS A 102 2.22 -17.60 17.33
C LYS A 102 1.88 -19.10 17.36
N THR A 103 2.65 -19.90 16.63
CA THR A 103 2.75 -21.36 16.88
C THR A 103 3.78 -21.62 17.98
N ASN A 104 3.31 -22.08 19.13
CA ASN A 104 4.16 -22.65 20.18
C ASN A 104 4.74 -23.98 19.69
N SER A 105 6.06 -24.04 19.50
CA SER A 105 6.79 -25.31 19.52
C SER A 105 7.84 -25.26 20.62
N THR A 106 7.64 -26.11 21.62
CA THR A 106 8.57 -26.33 22.72
C THR A 106 9.66 -27.26 22.20
N SER A 107 10.90 -26.79 22.12
CA SER A 107 12.05 -27.67 21.93
C SER A 107 13.08 -27.38 23.01
N THR A 108 13.50 -28.47 23.65
CA THR A 108 14.48 -28.58 24.72
C THR A 108 15.86 -28.18 24.23
N VAL A 109 16.49 -27.25 24.95
CA VAL A 109 17.90 -26.86 24.78
C VAL A 109 18.80 -28.01 25.24
N SER A 110 19.65 -28.48 24.34
CA SER A 110 20.90 -29.16 24.68
C SER A 110 22.04 -28.29 24.17
N GLU A 111 22.90 -27.88 25.11
CA GLU A 111 24.13 -27.13 24.87
C GLU A 111 25.11 -27.98 24.05
N GLU A 112 25.48 -27.52 22.85
CA GLU A 112 26.76 -27.84 22.22
C GLU A 112 27.34 -26.56 21.61
N ASP A 113 28.55 -26.23 22.07
CA ASP A 113 29.38 -25.12 21.63
C ASP A 113 29.78 -25.30 20.15
N GLU A 114 29.30 -24.42 19.27
CA GLU A 114 29.98 -24.16 18.00
C GLU A 114 30.21 -22.66 17.81
N ASN A 115 31.48 -22.39 17.54
CA ASN A 115 32.16 -21.13 17.44
C ASN A 115 32.18 -20.79 15.95
N ASP A 116 31.43 -19.78 15.51
CA ASP A 116 31.54 -19.26 14.14
C ASP A 116 31.50 -17.73 14.15
N GLY A 117 32.25 -17.17 13.21
CA GLY A 117 32.96 -15.91 13.34
C GLY A 117 32.11 -14.65 13.20
N ASN A 118 32.62 -13.59 13.83
CA ASN A 118 32.19 -12.21 13.67
C ASN A 118 32.22 -11.77 12.19
N ASP A 119 31.05 -11.48 11.62
CA ASP A 119 30.89 -10.55 10.49
C ASP A 119 30.49 -9.16 11.03
N GLU A 120 31.36 -8.58 11.88
CA GLU A 120 31.35 -7.15 12.17
C GLU A 120 32.37 -6.48 11.25
N ASN A 121 31.88 -5.68 10.31
CA ASN A 121 32.46 -4.45 9.71
C ASN A 121 32.15 -4.35 8.21
N ASP A 122 30.92 -3.99 7.85
CA ASP A 122 30.69 -3.26 6.60
C ASP A 122 31.21 -1.84 6.82
N GLU A 123 32.44 -1.62 6.34
CA GLU A 123 33.16 -0.36 6.46
C GLU A 123 32.33 0.77 5.86
N ASN A 124 32.06 1.81 6.67
CA ASN A 124 31.56 3.11 6.24
C ASN A 124 32.46 3.66 5.11
N GLU A 125 32.11 3.38 3.86
CA GLU A 125 32.56 4.20 2.75
C GLU A 125 31.91 5.57 2.92
N SER A 126 32.73 6.61 3.08
CA SER A 126 32.28 7.97 3.34
C SER A 126 31.19 8.39 2.35
N GLY A 127 29.95 8.54 2.83
CA GLY A 127 28.82 9.09 2.04
C GLY A 127 27.63 8.15 1.82
N ALA A 128 27.68 6.89 2.24
CA ALA A 128 26.55 5.97 2.20
C ALA A 128 26.46 5.10 3.47
N PHE A 129 25.25 4.66 3.83
CA PHE A 129 25.03 3.71 4.92
C PHE A 129 23.75 2.89 4.72
N SER A 130 23.78 1.62 5.14
CA SER A 130 22.64 0.71 5.05
C SER A 130 21.86 0.65 6.36
N VAL A 131 20.56 0.40 6.24
CA VAL A 131 19.66 0.01 7.34
C VAL A 131 18.96 -1.27 6.91
N ASP A 132 19.09 -2.32 7.72
CA ASP A 132 18.43 -3.60 7.48
C ASP A 132 16.92 -3.47 7.72
N LEU A 133 16.16 -4.16 6.87
CA LEU A 133 14.71 -4.18 6.90
C LEU A 133 14.22 -5.57 7.25
N ASN A 134 13.46 -5.71 8.33
CA ASN A 134 12.77 -6.94 8.64
C ASN A 134 11.55 -7.12 7.73
N ASN A 135 11.47 -8.24 7.02
CA ASN A 135 10.31 -8.62 6.23
C ASN A 135 9.22 -9.21 7.13
N ALA A 136 8.21 -8.41 7.47
CA ALA A 136 7.05 -8.84 8.25
C ALA A 136 5.92 -9.41 7.36
N GLN A 137 6.25 -9.86 6.14
CA GLN A 137 5.36 -10.39 5.08
C GLN A 137 4.46 -9.35 4.41
N THR A 138 3.89 -8.42 5.18
CA THR A 138 2.97 -7.38 4.66
C THR A 138 3.58 -5.99 4.66
N MET A 139 4.77 -5.82 5.22
CA MET A 139 5.49 -4.56 5.35
C MET A 139 6.98 -4.83 5.64
N TYR A 140 7.82 -3.83 5.38
CA TYR A 140 9.24 -3.85 5.68
C TYR A 140 9.57 -2.86 6.81
N ILE A 141 10.20 -3.37 7.86
CA ILE A 141 10.35 -2.68 9.14
C ILE A 141 11.82 -2.35 9.39
N ALA A 142 12.13 -1.09 9.67
CA ALA A 142 13.43 -0.67 10.15
C ALA A 142 13.42 -0.48 11.67
N SER A 143 14.51 -0.85 12.34
CA SER A 143 14.76 -0.49 13.74
C SER A 143 15.60 0.77 13.81
N ILE A 144 15.14 1.76 14.57
CA ILE A 144 15.86 3.01 14.83
C ILE A 144 15.82 3.36 16.32
N SER A 145 16.77 4.16 16.79
CA SER A 145 16.80 4.66 18.16
C SER A 145 16.57 6.16 18.19
N ILE A 146 15.65 6.64 19.03
CA ILE A 146 15.29 8.06 19.10
C ILE A 146 15.55 8.62 20.51
N GLY A 147 16.13 9.82 20.57
CA GLY A 147 16.22 10.61 21.79
C GLY A 147 17.47 10.39 22.64
N SER A 148 17.54 11.12 23.76
CA SER A 148 18.64 11.06 24.73
C SER A 148 18.11 10.87 26.17
N PRO A 149 18.17 9.66 26.75
CA PRO A 149 18.79 8.45 26.22
C PRO A 149 18.01 7.87 25.03
N ALA A 150 18.73 7.11 24.18
CA ALA A 150 18.18 6.41 23.03
C ALA A 150 17.04 5.46 23.44
N GLN A 151 15.95 5.51 22.68
CA GLN A 151 14.78 4.64 22.83
C GLN A 151 14.53 3.95 21.49
N GLU A 152 14.67 2.63 21.48
CA GLU A 152 14.47 1.81 20.29
C GLU A 152 12.98 1.76 19.91
N VAL A 153 12.72 1.96 18.63
CA VAL A 153 11.40 1.85 17.99
C VAL A 153 11.56 1.18 16.64
N GLN A 154 10.53 0.46 16.22
CA GLN A 154 10.41 -0.17 14.92
C GLN A 154 9.36 0.58 14.10
N VAL A 155 9.70 0.88 12.85
CA VAL A 155 8.90 1.71 11.95
C VAL A 155 8.84 1.08 10.57
N MET A 156 7.68 1.15 9.93
CA MET A 156 7.51 0.70 8.54
C MET A 156 8.16 1.72 7.59
N ILE A 157 9.01 1.26 6.66
CA ILE A 157 9.55 2.12 5.61
C ILE A 157 8.49 2.36 4.53
N ASP A 158 8.24 3.62 4.21
CA ASP A 158 7.18 4.02 3.30
C ASP A 158 7.69 5.05 2.27
N THR A 159 7.86 4.62 1.02
CA THR A 159 8.22 5.51 -0.10
C THR A 159 7.02 6.30 -0.65
N GLY A 160 5.79 5.92 -0.26
CA GLY A 160 4.54 6.59 -0.61
C GLY A 160 4.17 7.78 0.30
N SER A 161 4.82 7.94 1.46
CA SER A 161 4.67 9.09 2.36
C SER A 161 6.02 9.73 2.74
N SER A 162 5.97 10.84 3.48
CA SER A 162 7.16 11.71 3.69
C SER A 162 7.40 12.11 5.13
N ASP A 163 6.55 11.70 6.06
CA ASP A 163 6.69 12.00 7.48
C ASP A 163 7.18 10.77 8.25
N LEU A 164 8.15 10.97 9.15
CA LEU A 164 8.41 10.00 10.21
C LEU A 164 7.43 10.28 11.36
N TRP A 165 6.76 9.24 11.83
CA TRP A 165 6.01 9.30 13.08
C TRP A 165 6.11 8.02 13.89
N VAL A 166 6.10 8.18 15.22
CA VAL A 166 6.23 7.09 16.19
C VAL A 166 5.13 7.18 17.24
N ILE A 167 4.75 6.04 17.81
CA ILE A 167 3.71 6.00 18.84
C ILE A 167 4.28 6.54 20.16
N SER A 168 3.58 7.51 20.75
CA SER A 168 3.89 8.01 22.09
C SER A 168 3.62 6.93 23.15
N SER A 169 4.54 6.74 24.08
CA SER A 169 4.31 5.91 25.27
C SER A 169 3.21 6.48 26.18
N GLN A 170 2.77 7.72 25.96
CA GLN A 170 1.63 8.35 26.66
C GLN A 170 0.30 8.18 25.90
N ASN A 171 0.29 7.52 24.74
CA ASN A 171 -0.90 7.39 23.91
C ASN A 171 -2.02 6.64 24.67
N PRO A 172 -3.19 7.26 24.91
CA PRO A 172 -4.29 6.68 25.69
C PRO A 172 -4.93 5.45 25.05
N SER A 173 -4.73 5.21 23.76
CA SER A 173 -5.19 3.99 23.08
C SER A 173 -4.33 2.77 23.37
N CYS A 174 -3.12 2.93 23.92
CA CYS A 174 -2.25 1.82 24.29
C CYS A 174 -2.81 1.02 25.47
N ILE A 175 -2.64 -0.31 25.42
CA ILE A 175 -3.08 -1.24 26.50
C ILE A 175 -2.49 -0.82 27.86
N GLU A 176 -1.23 -0.39 27.89
CA GLU A 176 -0.53 0.06 29.10
C GLU A 176 -1.17 1.30 29.72
N ASN A 177 -1.88 2.10 28.91
CA ASN A 177 -2.58 3.32 29.31
C ASN A 177 -4.10 3.13 29.44
N GLY A 178 -4.59 1.88 29.35
CA GLY A 178 -6.00 1.52 29.52
C GLY A 178 -6.83 1.42 28.22
N GLY A 179 -6.18 1.51 27.06
CA GLY A 179 -6.82 1.32 25.76
C GLY A 179 -6.79 -0.13 25.26
N SER A 180 -6.82 -0.31 23.93
CA SER A 180 -6.88 -1.64 23.28
C SER A 180 -5.80 -1.89 22.22
N LEU A 181 -4.97 -0.89 21.92
CA LEU A 181 -3.91 -0.95 20.91
C LEU A 181 -2.64 -1.57 21.51
N ASN A 182 -2.03 -2.53 20.82
CA ASN A 182 -0.80 -3.16 21.27
C ASN A 182 0.45 -2.33 20.93
N CYS A 183 0.66 -1.21 21.64
CA CYS A 183 1.76 -0.29 21.34
C CYS A 183 3.16 -0.83 21.67
N SER A 184 3.27 -1.87 22.52
CA SER A 184 4.57 -2.44 22.88
C SER A 184 5.16 -3.38 21.82
N GLU A 185 4.40 -3.73 20.78
CA GLU A 185 4.84 -4.66 19.72
C GLU A 185 6.05 -4.12 18.94
N TYR A 186 6.00 -2.85 18.55
CA TYR A 186 7.03 -2.17 17.74
C TYR A 186 7.76 -1.07 18.53
N GLY A 187 7.60 -1.04 19.85
CA GLY A 187 8.18 0.00 20.71
C GLY A 187 7.42 1.32 20.67
N THR A 188 7.70 2.18 21.65
CA THR A 188 7.11 3.51 21.78
C THR A 188 8.17 4.51 22.17
N PHE A 189 7.95 5.77 21.81
CA PHE A 189 8.80 6.87 22.22
C PHE A 189 8.25 7.57 23.46
N ASN A 190 9.09 7.80 24.47
CA ASN A 190 8.75 8.61 25.63
C ASN A 190 9.38 10.01 25.52
N PRO A 191 8.63 11.03 25.06
CA PRO A 191 9.13 12.39 24.96
C PRO A 191 9.57 13.00 26.31
N ILE A 192 9.01 12.54 27.44
CA ILE A 192 9.36 13.04 28.78
C ILE A 192 10.74 12.54 29.22
N LYS A 193 11.15 11.35 28.77
CA LYS A 193 12.45 10.76 29.11
C LYS A 193 13.59 11.28 28.25
N SER A 194 13.30 11.77 27.03
CA SER A 194 14.32 12.32 26.15
C SER A 194 14.64 13.77 26.54
N SER A 195 15.90 14.00 26.94
CA SER A 195 16.43 15.34 27.23
C SER A 195 16.68 16.19 25.98
N SER A 196 16.67 15.58 24.79
CA SER A 196 16.86 16.24 23.49
C SER A 196 15.56 16.39 22.70
N TRP A 197 14.42 15.97 23.25
CA TRP A 197 13.11 16.20 22.64
C TRP A 197 12.72 17.67 22.69
N HIS A 198 12.40 18.23 21.54
CA HIS A 198 11.95 19.60 21.37
C HIS A 198 10.64 19.64 20.59
N LYS A 199 9.51 19.64 21.31
CA LYS A 199 8.18 19.84 20.72
C LYS A 199 8.09 21.23 20.07
N ASN A 200 7.44 21.28 18.90
CA ASN A 200 7.02 22.53 18.27
C ASN A 200 5.51 22.74 18.49
N ASP A 201 5.16 23.56 19.48
CA ASP A 201 3.76 23.84 19.85
C ASP A 201 2.94 24.56 18.76
N SER A 202 3.57 25.01 17.67
CA SER A 202 2.89 25.71 16.57
C SER A 202 2.43 24.77 15.45
N ILE A 203 2.80 23.49 15.50
CA ILE A 203 2.51 22.51 14.46
C ILE A 203 1.79 21.31 15.09
N GLU A 204 0.59 21.04 14.59
CA GLU A 204 -0.14 19.82 14.88
C GLU A 204 0.10 18.83 13.74
N PHE A 205 0.42 17.58 14.07
CA PHE A 205 0.58 16.51 13.08
C PHE A 205 -0.73 15.75 12.90
N ASN A 206 -1.15 15.58 11.65
CA ASN A 206 -2.31 14.79 11.28
C ASN A 206 -2.11 14.19 9.89
N ILE A 207 -2.04 12.86 9.83
CA ILE A 207 -1.86 12.10 8.59
C ILE A 207 -2.98 11.07 8.45
N SER A 208 -3.34 10.76 7.20
CA SER A 208 -4.29 9.70 6.84
C SER A 208 -3.81 9.00 5.57
N TYR A 209 -3.87 7.68 5.58
CA TYR A 209 -3.43 6.81 4.50
C TYR A 209 -4.60 6.29 3.66
N LEU A 210 -4.29 5.74 2.48
CA LEU A 210 -5.30 5.24 1.53
C LEU A 210 -6.07 4.02 2.06
N ASP A 211 -5.47 3.25 2.97
CA ASP A 211 -6.11 2.11 3.64
C ASP A 211 -7.11 2.54 4.75
N GLY A 212 -7.21 3.84 5.01
CA GLY A 212 -8.05 4.43 6.04
C GLY A 212 -7.41 4.47 7.43
N SER A 213 -6.14 4.06 7.56
CA SER A 213 -5.37 4.28 8.78
C SER A 213 -5.02 5.76 8.95
N SER A 214 -4.82 6.19 10.18
CA SER A 214 -4.55 7.60 10.51
C SER A 214 -3.72 7.73 11.77
N ALA A 215 -3.02 8.85 11.90
CA ALA A 215 -2.26 9.20 13.08
C ALA A 215 -2.33 10.71 13.34
N THR A 216 -2.48 11.10 14.61
CA THR A 216 -2.48 12.50 15.05
C THR A 216 -1.64 12.66 16.31
N GLY A 217 -0.87 13.74 16.40
CA GLY A 217 -0.08 14.02 17.61
C GLY A 217 0.80 15.25 17.51
N ASP A 218 1.82 15.24 18.35
CA ASP A 218 2.75 16.35 18.50
C ASP A 218 3.85 16.28 17.46
N PHE A 219 4.20 17.42 16.87
CA PHE A 219 5.34 17.53 15.96
C PHE A 219 6.53 18.16 16.69
N GLY A 220 7.74 17.69 16.40
CA GLY A 220 8.93 18.20 17.06
C GLY A 220 10.23 17.65 16.47
N GLN A 221 11.30 17.85 17.22
CA GLN A 221 12.64 17.42 16.85
C GLN A 221 13.31 16.60 17.95
N ASP A 222 14.09 15.62 17.55
CA ASP A 222 15.04 14.90 18.41
C ASP A 222 16.17 14.30 17.56
N SER A 223 17.09 13.58 18.19
CA SER A 223 18.13 12.82 17.49
C SER A 223 17.65 11.42 17.14
N ILE A 224 18.04 10.94 15.96
CA ILE A 224 17.82 9.56 15.49
C ILE A 224 19.18 8.90 15.31
N GLU A 225 19.39 7.78 15.97
CA GLU A 225 20.53 6.89 15.83
C GLU A 225 20.11 5.67 15.00
N PHE A 226 20.75 5.46 13.85
CA PHE A 226 20.44 4.34 12.94
C PHE A 226 21.19 3.07 13.35
N PHE A 227 22.45 3.24 13.71
CA PHE A 227 23.31 2.23 14.30
C PHE A 227 24.32 2.94 15.19
N LYS A 228 25.05 2.17 15.98
CA LYS A 228 25.92 2.68 17.05
C LYS A 228 26.81 3.83 16.57
N ASP A 229 26.69 4.97 17.25
CA ASP A 229 27.45 6.21 17.02
C ASP A 229 27.15 6.95 15.69
N PHE A 230 26.20 6.46 14.87
CA PHE A 230 25.73 7.14 13.66
C PHE A 230 24.39 7.85 13.88
N VAL A 231 24.47 9.16 14.13
CA VAL A 231 23.36 9.96 14.65
C VAL A 231 23.02 11.12 13.73
N LEU A 232 21.76 11.18 13.30
CA LEU A 232 21.13 12.36 12.71
C LEU A 232 20.57 13.23 13.83
N LYS A 233 21.04 14.48 13.94
CA LYS A 233 20.65 15.40 15.03
C LYS A 233 19.50 16.30 14.61
N GLY A 234 18.55 16.57 15.50
CA GLY A 234 17.46 17.52 15.22
C GLY A 234 16.57 17.10 14.05
N ALA A 235 16.38 15.80 13.87
CA ALA A 235 15.45 15.24 12.91
C ALA A 235 14.02 15.64 13.26
N ASN A 236 13.24 16.06 12.27
CA ASN A 236 11.82 16.38 12.44
C ASN A 236 10.99 15.10 12.36
N PHE A 237 10.08 14.89 13.30
CA PHE A 237 9.12 13.78 13.29
C PHE A 237 7.93 14.05 14.21
N ALA A 238 6.90 13.22 14.12
CA ALA A 238 5.74 13.28 14.99
C ALA A 238 5.73 12.20 16.07
N VAL A 239 5.26 12.59 17.25
CA VAL A 239 5.02 11.71 18.41
C VAL A 239 3.52 11.60 18.59
N VAL A 240 2.99 10.45 18.17
CA VAL A 240 1.55 10.25 17.93
C VAL A 240 0.83 9.78 19.18
N GLU A 241 -0.20 10.53 19.56
CA GLU A 241 -1.03 10.26 20.74
C GLU A 241 -2.37 9.59 20.39
N ASN A 242 -2.73 9.53 19.10
CA ASN A 242 -3.90 8.80 18.64
C ASN A 242 -3.65 8.24 17.25
N THR A 243 -3.86 6.93 17.09
CA THR A 243 -3.69 6.24 15.81
C THR A 243 -4.56 4.99 15.75
N THR A 244 -4.85 4.54 14.53
CA THR A 244 -5.49 3.24 14.24
C THR A 244 -4.48 2.15 13.88
N SER A 245 -3.19 2.47 13.74
CA SER A 245 -2.10 1.54 13.43
C SER A 245 -1.33 1.13 14.70
N GLU A 246 -0.79 -0.09 14.72
CA GLU A 246 0.06 -0.60 15.80
C GLU A 246 1.55 -0.27 15.59
N ILE A 247 1.94 0.19 14.40
CA ILE A 247 3.32 0.50 14.02
C ILE A 247 3.44 1.94 13.51
N GLY A 248 4.56 2.60 13.81
CA GLY A 248 4.94 3.89 13.25
C GLY A 248 5.34 3.79 11.77
N VAL A 249 5.41 4.93 11.08
CA VAL A 249 5.81 4.99 9.67
C VAL A 249 7.01 5.92 9.52
N PHE A 250 7.95 5.47 8.71
CA PHE A 250 9.12 6.24 8.29
C PHE A 250 8.96 6.59 6.80
N GLY A 251 8.28 7.71 6.56
CA GLY A 251 8.15 8.29 5.23
C GLY A 251 9.49 8.78 4.68
N VAL A 252 9.85 8.33 3.48
CA VAL A 252 11.10 8.69 2.77
C VAL A 252 10.85 9.35 1.42
N GLY A 253 9.61 9.78 1.16
CA GLY A 253 9.21 10.48 -0.06
C GLY A 253 9.63 11.96 -0.11
N TYR A 254 9.03 12.71 -1.04
CA TYR A 254 9.30 14.13 -1.22
C TYR A 254 8.73 15.00 -0.08
N PRO A 255 9.43 16.06 0.35
CA PRO A 255 8.92 17.03 1.32
C PRO A 255 7.55 17.66 0.94
N GLY A 256 7.17 17.62 -0.34
CA GLY A 256 5.85 18.07 -0.79
C GLY A 256 4.66 17.25 -0.28
N LEU A 257 4.88 16.03 0.21
CA LEU A 257 3.86 15.16 0.82
C LEU A 257 3.87 15.17 2.35
N GLU A 258 4.66 16.04 2.98
CA GLU A 258 4.65 16.22 4.43
C GLU A 258 3.27 16.69 4.92
N SER A 259 2.79 16.06 5.98
CA SER A 259 1.46 16.32 6.57
C SER A 259 1.48 17.47 7.57
N ALA A 260 2.68 17.90 7.99
CA ALA A 260 2.86 19.07 8.84
C ALA A 260 2.39 20.35 8.13
N SER A 261 1.86 21.30 8.90
CA SER A 261 1.35 22.59 8.36
C SER A 261 2.42 23.49 7.74
N THR A 262 3.70 23.19 7.97
CA THR A 262 4.86 23.90 7.41
C THR A 262 5.84 22.90 6.84
N LYS A 263 6.39 23.19 5.66
CA LYS A 263 7.45 22.39 5.04
C LYS A 263 8.68 22.32 5.96
N TYR A 264 9.30 21.15 6.01
CA TYR A 264 10.51 20.89 6.76
C TYR A 264 11.47 20.01 5.94
N SER A 265 12.62 19.68 6.54
CA SER A 265 13.55 18.72 5.96
C SER A 265 13.24 17.36 6.57
N ASN A 266 12.51 16.52 5.84
CA ASN A 266 12.36 15.11 6.19
C ASN A 266 13.70 14.36 6.13
N ILE A 267 13.71 13.10 6.55
CA ILE A 267 14.95 12.41 6.92
C ILE A 267 15.98 12.31 5.77
N PRO A 268 15.64 11.93 4.52
CA PRO A 268 16.61 11.93 3.41
C PRO A 268 17.29 13.30 3.20
N HIS A 269 16.52 14.39 3.31
CA HIS A 269 17.04 15.75 3.17
C HIS A 269 17.88 16.16 4.38
N ALA A 270 17.45 15.82 5.60
CA ALA A 270 18.19 16.12 6.82
C ALA A 270 19.55 15.39 6.88
N LEU A 271 19.62 14.14 6.39
CA LEU A 271 20.87 13.39 6.23
C LEU A 271 21.84 14.13 5.30
N LYS A 272 21.34 14.59 4.14
CA LYS A 272 22.12 15.39 3.19
C LYS A 272 22.59 16.71 3.79
N GLU A 273 21.72 17.47 4.44
CA GLU A 273 22.04 18.77 5.05
C GLU A 273 23.15 18.66 6.11
N GLN A 274 23.27 17.51 6.76
CA GLN A 274 24.33 17.22 7.73
C GLN A 274 25.58 16.58 7.13
N ASN A 275 25.63 16.44 5.79
CA ASN A 275 26.71 15.78 5.04
C ASN A 275 26.94 14.33 5.48
N LEU A 276 25.88 13.65 5.94
CA LEU A 276 25.92 12.21 6.22
C LEU A 276 25.81 11.39 4.93
N ILE A 277 25.15 11.97 3.92
CA ILE A 277 25.08 11.51 2.53
C ILE A 277 25.27 12.71 1.60
N ALA A 278 25.73 12.52 0.36
CA ALA A 278 25.98 13.63 -0.57
C ALA A 278 24.71 14.10 -1.31
N LYS A 279 23.78 13.19 -1.59
CA LYS A 279 22.46 13.48 -2.18
C LYS A 279 21.33 12.92 -1.33
N ALA A 280 20.16 13.56 -1.39
CA ALA A 280 18.92 13.06 -0.81
C ALA A 280 18.41 11.90 -1.68
N ALA A 281 19.10 10.77 -1.58
CA ALA A 281 18.89 9.60 -2.39
C ALA A 281 19.05 8.33 -1.54
N TYR A 282 18.37 7.27 -1.94
CA TYR A 282 18.49 5.96 -1.30
C TYR A 282 18.18 4.86 -2.30
N SER A 283 18.81 3.71 -2.11
CA SER A 283 18.47 2.49 -2.80
C SER A 283 17.61 1.59 -1.93
N LEU A 284 16.59 0.97 -2.52
CA LEU A 284 15.71 0.03 -1.85
C LEU A 284 15.83 -1.35 -2.50
N TYR A 285 16.09 -2.35 -1.66
CA TYR A 285 16.21 -3.76 -2.01
C TYR A 285 15.43 -4.59 -1.00
N LEU A 286 14.28 -5.12 -1.40
CA LEU A 286 13.37 -5.86 -0.51
C LEU A 286 13.67 -7.37 -0.42
N ASP A 287 14.66 -7.83 -1.19
CA ASP A 287 15.02 -9.24 -1.37
C ASP A 287 13.83 -10.13 -1.82
N SER A 288 14.04 -11.45 -1.90
CA SER A 288 13.01 -12.41 -2.26
C SER A 288 11.90 -12.50 -1.21
N SER A 289 10.68 -12.90 -1.61
CA SER A 289 9.55 -13.08 -0.70
C SER A 289 9.76 -14.13 0.40
N SER A 290 10.76 -15.01 0.24
CA SER A 290 11.18 -15.99 1.24
C SER A 290 12.27 -15.50 2.19
N SER A 291 12.87 -14.34 1.93
CA SER A 291 13.89 -13.75 2.81
C SER A 291 13.23 -13.11 4.03
N SER A 292 13.87 -13.21 5.19
CA SER A 292 13.45 -12.50 6.40
C SER A 292 13.90 -11.05 6.42
N GLU A 293 14.77 -10.67 5.48
CA GLU A 293 15.49 -9.40 5.49
C GLU A 293 15.47 -8.73 4.11
N GLY A 294 15.62 -7.42 4.12
CA GLY A 294 15.91 -6.55 3.00
C GLY A 294 16.77 -5.39 3.50
N SER A 295 16.95 -4.35 2.69
CA SER A 295 17.77 -3.21 3.07
C SER A 295 17.33 -1.92 2.38
N ILE A 296 17.48 -0.80 3.09
CA ILE A 296 17.50 0.54 2.50
C ILE A 296 18.91 1.11 2.66
N LEU A 297 19.53 1.53 1.55
CA LEU A 297 20.88 2.09 1.50
C LEU A 297 20.78 3.58 1.21
N PHE A 298 20.96 4.42 2.22
CA PHE A 298 20.97 5.87 2.06
C PHE A 298 22.28 6.33 1.43
N GLY A 299 22.19 7.20 0.43
CA GLY A 299 23.35 7.83 -0.22
C GLY A 299 24.22 6.91 -1.08
N GLY A 300 23.81 5.66 -1.33
CA GLY A 300 24.63 4.69 -2.06
C GLY A 300 23.84 3.78 -2.99
N ILE A 301 24.58 3.09 -3.86
CA ILE A 301 24.10 2.06 -4.78
C ILE A 301 24.93 0.79 -4.51
N ASP A 302 24.26 -0.34 -4.34
CA ASP A 302 24.89 -1.65 -4.24
C ASP A 302 24.79 -2.36 -5.60
N HIS A 303 25.91 -2.37 -6.33
CA HIS A 303 26.01 -2.97 -7.66
C HIS A 303 25.91 -4.49 -7.67
N ALA A 304 26.03 -5.16 -6.51
CA ALA A 304 25.89 -6.61 -6.41
C ALA A 304 24.42 -7.08 -6.35
N LYS A 305 23.49 -6.18 -6.00
CA LYS A 305 22.06 -6.49 -5.76
C LYS A 305 21.17 -6.41 -7.00
N TYR A 306 21.76 -6.25 -8.19
CA TYR A 306 21.01 -6.28 -9.43
C TYR A 306 21.78 -6.89 -10.59
N THR A 307 21.04 -7.25 -11.64
CA THR A 307 21.60 -7.78 -12.89
C THR A 307 21.35 -6.83 -14.07
N GLY A 308 22.28 -6.85 -15.02
CA GLY A 308 22.25 -5.95 -16.18
C GLY A 308 22.52 -4.49 -15.78
N ASP A 309 22.12 -3.56 -16.64
CA ASP A 309 22.36 -2.14 -16.43
C ASP A 309 21.26 -1.49 -15.60
N LEU A 310 21.63 -0.57 -14.71
CA LEU A 310 20.70 0.31 -14.01
C LEU A 310 20.20 1.38 -14.98
N THR A 311 18.87 1.50 -15.13
CA THR A 311 18.25 2.47 -16.06
C THR A 311 17.57 3.58 -15.29
N THR A 312 18.02 4.81 -15.48
CA THR A 312 17.49 6.02 -14.84
C THR A 312 16.29 6.56 -15.62
N ILE A 313 15.19 6.79 -14.93
CA ILE A 313 13.91 7.25 -15.48
C ILE A 313 13.47 8.50 -14.69
N ASP A 314 13.02 9.52 -15.42
CA ASP A 314 12.50 10.75 -14.81
C ASP A 314 11.20 10.48 -14.04
N ILE A 315 11.12 11.04 -12.83
CA ILE A 315 9.88 11.05 -12.05
C ILE A 315 8.87 11.97 -12.73
N VAL A 316 7.61 11.54 -12.80
CA VAL A 316 6.54 12.33 -13.40
C VAL A 316 5.96 13.29 -12.35
N PRO A 317 6.10 14.62 -12.51
CA PRO A 317 5.52 15.57 -11.57
C PRO A 317 3.98 15.55 -11.64
N LYS A 318 3.33 15.77 -10.50
CA LYS A 318 1.88 15.95 -10.41
C LYS A 318 1.57 17.43 -10.29
N ASP A 319 0.77 17.95 -11.22
CA ASP A 319 0.39 19.37 -11.26
C ASP A 319 1.59 20.35 -11.27
N GLY A 320 2.74 19.89 -11.79
CA GLY A 320 3.99 20.67 -11.85
C GLY A 320 4.88 20.55 -10.62
N GLU A 321 4.51 19.74 -9.63
CA GLU A 321 5.29 19.49 -8.42
C GLU A 321 5.72 18.02 -8.29
N TYR A 322 6.93 17.80 -7.78
CA TYR A 322 7.41 16.47 -7.42
C TYR A 322 6.89 16.11 -6.03
N LEU A 323 5.82 15.32 -6.03
CA LEU A 323 5.15 14.86 -4.81
C LEU A 323 5.33 13.36 -4.62
N TYR A 324 5.13 12.59 -5.69
CA TYR A 324 5.11 11.13 -5.66
C TYR A 324 6.29 10.56 -6.45
N SER A 325 6.88 9.49 -5.95
CA SER A 325 7.92 8.72 -6.65
C SER A 325 7.31 7.83 -7.75
N GLN A 326 6.70 8.48 -8.74
CA GLN A 326 5.97 7.83 -9.82
C GLN A 326 6.73 7.91 -11.16
N ILE A 327 6.79 6.79 -11.88
CA ILE A 327 7.48 6.68 -13.18
C ILE A 327 6.55 6.13 -14.28
N PRO A 328 6.79 6.43 -15.57
CA PRO A 328 5.95 5.95 -16.66
C PRO A 328 6.00 4.43 -16.82
N LEU A 329 4.83 3.79 -16.80
CA LEU A 329 4.66 2.38 -17.13
C LEU A 329 4.09 2.28 -18.54
N SER A 330 4.87 1.73 -19.47
CA SER A 330 4.54 1.71 -20.89
C SER A 330 3.70 0.51 -21.29
N HIS A 331 4.10 -0.69 -20.87
CA HIS A 331 3.33 -1.89 -21.18
C HIS A 331 3.57 -3.02 -20.19
N ILE A 332 2.60 -3.94 -20.13
CA ILE A 332 2.71 -5.22 -19.41
C ILE A 332 2.56 -6.36 -20.40
N ALA A 333 3.45 -7.34 -20.32
CA ALA A 333 3.38 -8.62 -21.00
C ALA A 333 3.38 -9.77 -19.98
N ALA A 334 2.98 -10.96 -20.42
CA ALA A 334 3.00 -12.16 -19.60
C ALA A 334 3.60 -13.33 -20.37
N SER A 335 4.44 -14.12 -19.72
CA SER A 335 4.95 -15.38 -20.27
C SER A 335 4.48 -16.51 -19.38
N ILE A 336 3.68 -17.43 -19.94
CA ILE A 336 3.02 -18.48 -19.18
C ILE A 336 3.37 -19.85 -19.77
N ASN A 337 4.10 -20.65 -19.01
CA ASN A 337 4.43 -22.02 -19.35
C ASN A 337 3.17 -22.89 -19.42
N ASN A 338 3.07 -23.70 -20.48
CA ASN A 338 1.97 -24.65 -20.72
C ASN A 338 0.56 -24.03 -20.86
N TYR A 339 0.43 -22.74 -21.16
CA TYR A 339 -0.89 -22.16 -21.48
C TYR A 339 -1.35 -22.65 -22.86
N THR A 340 -2.38 -23.47 -22.96
CA THR A 340 -3.07 -23.70 -24.23
C THR A 340 -4.17 -22.65 -24.35
N ASN A 341 -4.22 -21.89 -25.45
CA ASN A 341 -5.39 -21.09 -25.81
C ASN A 341 -6.62 -22.01 -25.88
N ALA A 342 -7.36 -22.14 -24.79
CA ALA A 342 -8.71 -22.64 -24.86
C ALA A 342 -9.53 -21.53 -25.51
N SER A 343 -9.68 -21.61 -26.84
CA SER A 343 -10.72 -20.85 -27.52
C SER A 343 -12.02 -21.04 -26.73
N PRO A 344 -12.81 -19.99 -26.44
CA PRO A 344 -14.10 -20.16 -25.78
C PRO A 344 -15.02 -20.93 -26.74
N GLY A 345 -15.02 -22.26 -26.59
CA GLY A 345 -15.47 -23.19 -27.61
C GLY A 345 -15.57 -24.61 -27.06
N SER A 346 -16.59 -24.81 -26.24
CA SER A 346 -17.28 -26.09 -25.98
C SER A 346 -16.41 -27.35 -25.86
N ASP A 347 -15.97 -27.66 -24.65
CA ASP A 347 -15.96 -29.04 -24.17
C ASP A 347 -16.71 -29.12 -22.83
N SER A 348 -17.64 -30.06 -22.76
CA SER A 348 -18.63 -30.18 -21.69
C SER A 348 -18.14 -30.98 -20.48
N ASN A 349 -16.85 -31.31 -20.41
CA ASN A 349 -16.28 -32.13 -19.33
C ASN A 349 -14.93 -31.56 -18.89
N GLY A 350 -14.98 -30.57 -17.99
CA GLY A 350 -13.82 -29.88 -17.42
C GLY A 350 -12.89 -30.76 -16.60
N THR A 351 -12.08 -31.58 -17.26
CA THR A 351 -11.00 -32.37 -16.64
C THR A 351 -9.75 -32.31 -17.51
N HIS A 352 -8.85 -31.41 -17.10
CA HIS A 352 -7.47 -31.18 -17.55
C HIS A 352 -7.26 -30.54 -18.93
N PRO A 353 -6.52 -29.41 -19.02
CA PRO A 353 -5.86 -29.05 -20.26
C PRO A 353 -4.72 -30.05 -20.52
N GLY A 354 -4.75 -30.67 -21.70
CA GLY A 354 -3.72 -31.59 -22.18
C GLY A 354 -2.36 -30.91 -22.36
N LYS A 355 -1.30 -31.67 -22.10
CA LYS A 355 0.11 -31.28 -22.17
C LYS A 355 0.56 -31.02 -23.62
N VAL A 356 0.63 -29.76 -24.09
CA VAL A 356 1.38 -29.36 -25.30
C VAL A 356 1.74 -27.84 -25.28
N GLY A 357 3.04 -27.50 -25.22
CA GLY A 357 3.62 -26.21 -25.64
C GLY A 357 3.61 -25.05 -24.63
N SER A 358 4.77 -24.42 -24.41
CA SER A 358 4.89 -23.09 -23.80
C SER A 358 4.23 -22.05 -24.71
N VAL A 359 3.17 -21.38 -24.24
CA VAL A 359 2.72 -20.14 -24.88
C VAL A 359 3.53 -19.02 -24.26
N ASN A 360 4.63 -18.70 -24.93
CA ASN A 360 5.14 -17.36 -24.87
C ASN A 360 4.03 -16.47 -25.44
N ILE A 361 3.47 -15.53 -24.66
CA ILE A 361 2.83 -14.35 -25.27
C ILE A 361 3.98 -13.42 -25.74
N TYR A 362 4.88 -13.99 -26.55
CA TYR A 362 5.85 -13.30 -27.39
C TYR A 362 5.66 -13.88 -28.79
N ASN A 363 4.96 -13.16 -29.66
CA ASN A 363 5.07 -13.39 -31.09
C ASN A 363 6.22 -12.53 -31.62
N GLY A 364 7.45 -12.93 -31.32
CA GLY A 364 8.64 -12.28 -31.83
C GLY A 364 8.78 -12.51 -33.33
N THR A 365 8.50 -11.48 -34.12
CA THR A 365 9.40 -10.92 -35.17
C THR A 365 8.79 -9.71 -35.89
N ASP A 366 7.53 -9.35 -35.66
CA ASP A 366 6.92 -8.15 -36.24
C ASP A 366 6.22 -7.34 -35.14
N SER A 367 6.70 -6.12 -34.88
CA SER A 367 6.06 -5.03 -34.11
C SER A 367 4.91 -5.40 -33.14
N PHE A 368 5.23 -5.50 -31.85
CA PHE A 368 4.37 -5.25 -30.67
C PHE A 368 2.84 -5.47 -30.83
N ASN A 369 2.39 -6.73 -30.75
CA ASN A 369 0.95 -7.08 -30.85
C ASN A 369 0.48 -8.08 -29.78
N GLY A 370 1.03 -8.04 -28.55
CA GLY A 370 0.61 -8.95 -27.46
C GLY A 370 0.73 -8.41 -26.03
N GLY A 371 1.33 -7.25 -25.81
CA GLY A 371 1.33 -6.57 -24.51
C GLY A 371 0.15 -5.61 -24.37
N ILE A 372 -0.24 -5.31 -23.13
CA ILE A 372 -1.25 -4.29 -22.84
C ILE A 372 -0.53 -2.94 -22.83
N ASP A 373 -0.85 -2.09 -23.79
CA ASP A 373 -0.34 -0.72 -23.89
C ASP A 373 -1.04 0.15 -22.84
N LEU A 374 -0.26 0.70 -21.91
CA LEU A 374 -0.76 1.41 -20.72
C LEU A 374 -0.66 2.93 -20.88
N LYS A 375 -0.95 3.43 -22.09
CA LYS A 375 -0.84 4.86 -22.46
C LYS A 375 -1.19 5.80 -21.31
N ASN A 376 -0.23 6.63 -20.94
CA ASN A 376 -0.32 7.65 -19.88
C ASN A 376 -0.47 7.13 -18.45
N THR A 377 -0.03 5.90 -18.16
CA THR A 377 0.04 5.40 -16.77
C THR A 377 1.39 5.76 -16.17
N SER A 378 1.36 6.51 -15.06
CA SER A 378 2.51 6.66 -14.16
C SER A 378 2.20 5.87 -12.90
N VAL A 379 3.13 5.02 -12.47
CA VAL A 379 2.94 4.14 -11.32
C VAL A 379 3.83 4.61 -10.18
N LEU A 380 3.24 4.76 -8.99
CA LEU A 380 3.98 5.03 -7.76
C LEU A 380 4.68 3.76 -7.31
N LEU A 381 5.98 3.83 -7.01
CA LEU A 381 6.73 2.76 -6.37
C LEU A 381 6.65 2.93 -4.85
N ASP A 382 5.90 2.06 -4.17
CA ASP A 382 5.47 2.27 -2.78
C ASP A 382 5.77 1.08 -1.86
N SER A 383 6.80 1.18 -1.03
CA SER A 383 7.11 0.17 0.00
C SER A 383 6.13 0.18 1.19
N GLY A 384 5.28 1.21 1.31
CA GLY A 384 4.22 1.28 2.31
C GLY A 384 2.96 0.51 1.91
N THR A 385 2.94 -0.11 0.72
CA THR A 385 1.81 -0.86 0.20
C THR A 385 2.20 -2.32 -0.08
N THR A 386 1.47 -3.28 0.49
CA THR A 386 1.76 -4.73 0.33
C THR A 386 1.55 -5.24 -1.11
N TYR A 387 0.44 -4.83 -1.73
CA TYR A 387 -0.01 -5.32 -3.04
C TYR A 387 0.06 -4.24 -4.11
N SER A 388 -0.02 -4.66 -5.36
CA SER A 388 0.02 -3.73 -6.49
C SER A 388 -1.39 -3.41 -6.98
N PHE A 389 -1.56 -2.23 -7.56
CA PHE A 389 -2.82 -1.69 -8.01
C PHE A 389 -2.66 -1.04 -9.38
N LEU A 390 -3.64 -1.24 -10.26
CA LEU A 390 -3.77 -0.54 -11.54
C LEU A 390 -5.23 -0.19 -11.83
N PRO A 391 -5.52 0.75 -12.74
CA PRO A 391 -6.86 1.04 -13.21
C PRO A 391 -7.64 -0.22 -13.62
N GLN A 392 -8.94 -0.24 -13.29
CA GLN A 392 -9.77 -1.43 -13.45
C GLN A 392 -9.76 -1.99 -14.88
N ASP A 393 -9.81 -1.13 -15.90
CA ASP A 393 -9.76 -1.52 -17.31
C ASP A 393 -8.44 -2.20 -17.70
N GLN A 394 -7.33 -1.78 -17.10
CA GLN A 394 -6.02 -2.42 -17.27
C GLN A 394 -5.97 -3.78 -16.59
N ILE A 395 -6.49 -3.89 -15.36
CA ILE A 395 -6.62 -5.18 -14.66
C ILE A 395 -7.49 -6.14 -15.46
N GLU A 396 -8.66 -5.69 -15.93
CA GLU A 396 -9.56 -6.48 -16.77
C GLU A 396 -8.90 -6.95 -18.07
N SER A 397 -8.04 -6.11 -18.67
CA SER A 397 -7.24 -6.48 -19.83
C SER A 397 -6.19 -7.56 -19.49
N ILE A 398 -5.51 -7.45 -18.36
CA ILE A 398 -4.48 -8.41 -17.89
C ILE A 398 -5.13 -9.76 -17.62
N ILE A 399 -6.17 -9.78 -16.79
CA ILE A 399 -6.82 -11.04 -16.38
C ILE A 399 -7.57 -11.69 -17.54
N GLY A 400 -8.02 -10.91 -18.53
CA GLY A 400 -8.61 -11.40 -19.77
C GLY A 400 -7.66 -12.30 -20.58
N LEU A 401 -6.35 -12.18 -20.40
CA LEU A 401 -5.35 -13.07 -21.00
C LEU A 401 -5.44 -14.51 -20.48
N PHE A 402 -5.98 -14.72 -19.27
CA PHE A 402 -5.95 -16.01 -18.58
C PHE A 402 -7.29 -16.76 -18.62
N GLY A 403 -8.33 -16.17 -19.21
CA GLY A 403 -9.62 -16.80 -19.44
C GLY A 403 -10.71 -16.38 -18.45
N ASN A 404 -11.61 -17.31 -18.08
CA ASN A 404 -12.80 -17.02 -17.29
C ASN A 404 -12.46 -16.81 -15.80
N VAL A 405 -12.07 -15.59 -15.47
CA VAL A 405 -11.87 -15.11 -14.09
C VAL A 405 -13.16 -14.50 -13.54
N SER A 406 -13.31 -14.50 -12.22
CA SER A 406 -14.49 -13.91 -11.56
C SER A 406 -14.08 -12.97 -10.45
N TYR A 407 -14.67 -11.79 -10.38
CA TYR A 407 -14.48 -10.87 -9.26
C TYR A 407 -15.24 -11.36 -8.03
N ASP A 408 -14.56 -11.45 -6.88
CA ASP A 408 -15.20 -11.72 -5.59
C ASP A 408 -15.32 -10.42 -4.80
N GLY A 409 -16.54 -9.86 -4.77
CA GLY A 409 -16.80 -8.59 -4.08
C GLY A 409 -16.62 -8.64 -2.57
N ASN A 410 -16.57 -9.82 -1.94
CA ASN A 410 -16.25 -9.92 -0.51
C ASN A 410 -14.73 -9.86 -0.27
N LEU A 411 -13.94 -10.38 -1.21
CA LEU A 411 -12.48 -10.35 -1.16
C LEU A 411 -11.87 -9.12 -1.84
N GLY A 412 -12.68 -8.32 -2.55
CA GLY A 412 -12.19 -7.15 -3.29
C GLY A 412 -11.19 -7.50 -4.40
N ALA A 413 -11.19 -8.74 -4.87
CA ALA A 413 -10.14 -9.28 -5.75
C ALA A 413 -10.71 -10.24 -6.80
N TYR A 414 -9.98 -10.41 -7.90
CA TYR A 414 -10.30 -11.41 -8.91
C TYR A 414 -9.82 -12.80 -8.47
N LYS A 415 -10.70 -13.79 -8.54
CA LYS A 415 -10.31 -15.20 -8.46
C LYS A 415 -9.65 -15.60 -9.76
N ILE A 416 -8.48 -16.22 -9.63
CA ILE A 416 -7.67 -16.65 -10.75
C ILE A 416 -7.23 -18.11 -10.58
N PRO A 417 -6.87 -18.81 -11.66
CA PRO A 417 -6.34 -20.16 -11.54
C PRO A 417 -5.00 -20.17 -10.77
N CYS A 418 -4.91 -20.99 -9.72
CA CYS A 418 -3.70 -21.10 -8.89
C CYS A 418 -2.44 -21.52 -9.67
N TRP A 419 -2.60 -22.26 -10.78
CA TRP A 419 -1.46 -22.66 -11.62
C TRP A 419 -0.75 -21.47 -12.27
N LEU A 420 -1.35 -20.27 -12.27
CA LEU A 420 -0.66 -19.07 -12.72
C LEU A 420 0.60 -18.84 -11.89
N GLY A 421 0.59 -19.08 -10.59
CA GLY A 421 1.78 -18.92 -9.72
C GLY A 421 2.81 -20.05 -9.85
N ASN A 422 2.71 -20.92 -10.85
CA ASN A 422 3.69 -21.97 -11.07
C ASN A 422 5.01 -21.39 -11.60
N LYS A 423 6.12 -21.97 -11.13
CA LYS A 423 7.48 -21.60 -11.53
C LYS A 423 7.63 -21.44 -13.05
N GLY A 424 8.27 -20.34 -13.43
CA GLY A 424 8.60 -20.00 -14.81
C GLY A 424 7.49 -19.26 -15.56
N ASN A 425 6.35 -19.03 -14.92
CA ASN A 425 5.40 -18.01 -15.35
C ASN A 425 5.85 -16.65 -14.79
N TYR A 426 5.84 -15.61 -15.61
CA TYR A 426 6.22 -14.26 -15.17
C TYR A 426 5.41 -13.18 -15.89
N PHE A 427 5.32 -12.03 -15.25
CA PHE A 427 4.88 -10.78 -15.86
C PHE A 427 6.10 -9.93 -16.17
N GLN A 428 6.13 -9.33 -17.35
CA GLN A 428 7.15 -8.36 -17.74
C GLN A 428 6.53 -6.97 -17.74
N PHE A 429 7.11 -6.07 -16.95
CA PHE A 429 6.71 -4.68 -16.83
C PHE A 429 7.76 -3.81 -17.52
N ASN A 430 7.34 -3.05 -18.52
CA ASN A 430 8.23 -2.15 -19.22
C ASN A 430 8.02 -0.70 -18.76
N PHE A 431 9.09 -0.08 -18.32
CA PHE A 431 9.12 1.29 -17.86
C PHE A 431 9.73 2.21 -18.90
N ASN A 432 9.06 3.33 -19.16
CA ASN A 432 9.47 4.37 -20.09
C ASN A 432 9.85 3.92 -21.53
N GLY A 433 9.48 2.70 -21.96
CA GLY A 433 9.93 2.14 -23.23
C GLY A 433 11.38 1.64 -23.22
N GLU A 434 12.06 1.66 -22.07
CA GLU A 434 13.51 1.51 -21.96
C GLU A 434 13.93 0.28 -21.16
N LYS A 435 13.20 -0.05 -20.08
CA LYS A 435 13.60 -1.11 -19.15
C LYS A 435 12.48 -2.10 -18.89
N ASP A 436 12.77 -3.37 -19.17
CA ASP A 436 11.94 -4.50 -18.79
C ASP A 436 12.34 -5.03 -17.41
N ILE A 437 11.34 -5.26 -16.55
CA ILE A 437 11.47 -5.96 -15.26
C ILE A 437 10.57 -7.19 -15.31
N ASN A 438 11.17 -8.37 -15.09
CA ASN A 438 10.43 -9.62 -15.02
C ASN A 438 10.12 -9.94 -13.55
N VAL A 439 8.85 -10.19 -13.25
CA VAL A 439 8.36 -10.53 -11.92
C VAL A 439 7.73 -11.91 -11.99
N ASP A 440 8.18 -12.85 -11.15
CA ASP A 440 7.56 -14.18 -11.09
C ASP A 440 6.08 -13.99 -10.76
N SER A 441 5.21 -14.63 -11.55
CA SER A 441 3.76 -14.54 -11.38
C SER A 441 3.29 -15.02 -10.00
N SER A 442 4.07 -15.82 -9.27
CA SER A 442 3.77 -16.22 -7.90
C SER A 442 3.65 -15.03 -6.95
N GLU A 443 4.34 -13.91 -7.22
CA GLU A 443 4.22 -12.67 -6.44
C GLU A 443 2.80 -12.06 -6.55
N PHE A 444 2.06 -12.38 -7.62
CA PHE A 444 0.70 -11.88 -7.84
C PHE A 444 -0.40 -12.91 -7.56
N VAL A 445 -0.07 -14.11 -7.06
CA VAL A 445 -1.02 -15.22 -6.89
C VAL A 445 -1.05 -15.65 -5.43
N LEU A 446 -2.16 -15.36 -4.74
CA LEU A 446 -2.34 -15.70 -3.32
C LEU A 446 -3.37 -16.82 -3.14
N GLU A 447 -2.98 -17.95 -2.53
CA GLU A 447 -3.93 -18.98 -2.09
C GLU A 447 -4.70 -18.50 -0.84
N VAL A 448 -6.02 -18.36 -0.97
CA VAL A 448 -6.92 -17.88 0.10
C VAL A 448 -7.66 -19.01 0.81
N GLY A 449 -7.36 -20.26 0.46
CA GLY A 449 -7.92 -21.46 1.06
C GLY A 449 -8.28 -22.52 0.04
N LYS A 450 -9.08 -23.50 0.46
CA LYS A 450 -9.54 -24.63 -0.36
C LYS A 450 -11.06 -24.68 -0.39
N ASP A 451 -11.61 -25.07 -1.54
CA ASP A 451 -13.05 -25.31 -1.66
C ASP A 451 -13.48 -26.61 -0.96
N SER A 452 -14.78 -26.92 -0.99
CA SER A 452 -15.33 -28.15 -0.39
C SER A 452 -14.79 -29.44 -1.00
N SER A 453 -14.18 -29.36 -2.18
CA SER A 453 -13.55 -30.49 -2.88
C SER A 453 -12.06 -30.60 -2.56
N GLY A 454 -11.52 -29.68 -1.75
CA GLY A 454 -10.10 -29.62 -1.38
C GLY A 454 -9.22 -28.92 -2.42
N VAL A 455 -9.81 -28.27 -3.43
CA VAL A 455 -9.07 -27.56 -4.49
C VAL A 455 -8.71 -26.16 -4.03
N ALA A 456 -7.43 -25.80 -4.17
CA ALA A 456 -6.92 -24.47 -3.84
C ALA A 456 -7.67 -23.37 -4.61
N GLN A 457 -7.99 -22.29 -3.91
CA GLN A 457 -8.62 -21.09 -4.44
C GLN A 457 -7.62 -19.95 -4.35
N CYS A 458 -7.34 -19.30 -5.47
CA CYS A 458 -6.36 -18.22 -5.53
C CYS A 458 -6.98 -16.92 -6.01
N ILE A 459 -6.44 -15.81 -5.52
CA ILE A 459 -6.78 -14.46 -5.97
C ILE A 459 -5.58 -13.77 -6.59
N PHE A 460 -5.85 -12.80 -7.46
CA PHE A 460 -4.85 -11.92 -8.05
C PHE A 460 -4.57 -10.75 -7.12
N THR A 461 -3.30 -10.53 -6.76
CA THR A 461 -2.85 -9.43 -5.89
C THR A 461 -2.27 -8.26 -6.67
N LEU A 462 -2.58 -8.18 -7.97
CA LEU A 462 -2.56 -6.96 -8.77
C LEU A 462 -4.04 -6.53 -8.93
N LEU A 463 -4.44 -5.55 -8.11
CA LEU A 463 -5.83 -5.22 -7.81
C LEU A 463 -6.31 -3.95 -8.56
N PRO A 464 -7.62 -3.76 -8.74
CA PRO A 464 -8.16 -2.51 -9.26
C PRO A 464 -7.93 -1.34 -8.28
N GLY A 465 -7.33 -0.26 -8.73
CA GLY A 465 -7.05 0.91 -7.89
C GLY A 465 -6.29 2.02 -8.60
N GLN A 466 -5.75 2.96 -7.80
CA GLN A 466 -4.78 3.93 -8.31
C GLN A 466 -3.47 3.18 -8.67
N PRO A 467 -2.74 3.60 -9.72
CA PRO A 467 -1.49 2.93 -10.10
C PRO A 467 -0.43 2.98 -8.98
N ILE A 468 -0.23 1.86 -8.30
CA ILE A 468 0.74 1.69 -7.21
C ILE A 468 1.39 0.32 -7.37
N PHE A 469 2.71 0.25 -7.36
CA PHE A 469 3.45 -1.00 -7.27
C PHE A 469 4.04 -1.14 -5.89
N GLY A 470 3.44 -2.09 -5.16
CA GLY A 470 3.78 -2.42 -3.78
C GLY A 470 4.90 -3.44 -3.67
N ASP A 471 5.05 -4.01 -2.47
CA ASP A 471 6.09 -4.97 -2.12
C ASP A 471 6.17 -6.16 -3.10
N ASN A 472 5.03 -6.68 -3.55
CA ASN A 472 4.99 -7.80 -4.49
C ASN A 472 5.60 -7.51 -5.87
N PHE A 473 5.69 -6.24 -6.26
CA PHE A 473 6.50 -5.83 -7.40
C PHE A 473 7.94 -5.48 -6.96
N LEU A 474 8.08 -4.68 -5.88
CA LEU A 474 9.34 -4.12 -5.43
C LEU A 474 10.39 -5.16 -5.04
N ARG A 475 9.97 -6.36 -4.59
CA ARG A 475 10.89 -7.49 -4.36
C ARG A 475 11.68 -7.92 -5.60
N SER A 476 11.12 -7.75 -6.79
CA SER A 476 11.75 -8.18 -8.05
C SER A 476 12.65 -7.10 -8.69
N VAL A 477 12.73 -5.91 -8.10
CA VAL A 477 13.45 -4.77 -8.68
C VAL A 477 14.38 -4.14 -7.65
N TYR A 478 15.61 -3.87 -8.07
CA TYR A 478 16.49 -2.98 -7.34
C TYR A 478 16.18 -1.54 -7.77
N THR A 479 15.90 -0.66 -6.81
CA THR A 479 15.46 0.71 -7.09
C THR A 479 16.38 1.71 -6.41
N VAL A 480 16.69 2.81 -7.10
CA VAL A 480 17.44 3.95 -6.57
C VAL A 480 16.58 5.19 -6.71
N PHE A 481 16.05 5.70 -5.60
CA PHE A 481 15.28 6.92 -5.55
C PHE A 481 16.24 8.09 -5.34
N ASN A 482 16.28 9.04 -6.29
CA ASN A 482 17.10 10.23 -6.18
C ASN A 482 16.19 11.46 -6.21
N LEU A 483 15.88 11.98 -5.00
CA LEU A 483 14.93 13.07 -4.80
C LEU A 483 15.52 14.42 -5.23
N ASP A 484 16.84 14.56 -5.22
CA ASP A 484 17.52 15.77 -5.70
C ASP A 484 17.42 15.90 -7.22
N ASP A 485 17.70 14.81 -7.93
CA ASP A 485 17.75 14.79 -9.40
C ASP A 485 16.37 14.49 -10.02
N ASN A 486 15.36 14.16 -9.21
CA ASN A 486 14.01 13.78 -9.61
C ASN A 486 13.96 12.57 -10.56
N THR A 487 14.73 11.54 -10.21
CA THR A 487 14.82 10.31 -10.99
C THR A 487 14.67 9.07 -10.11
N ILE A 488 14.21 7.98 -10.73
CA ILE A 488 14.33 6.63 -10.16
C ILE A 488 15.16 5.80 -11.13
N SER A 489 16.19 5.13 -10.63
CA SER A 489 16.94 4.16 -11.43
C SER A 489 16.54 2.75 -11.05
N ILE A 490 16.26 1.89 -12.04
CA ILE A 490 15.75 0.54 -11.81
C ILE A 490 16.55 -0.53 -12.55
N ALA A 491 16.70 -1.70 -11.92
CA ALA A 491 17.27 -2.91 -12.52
C ALA A 491 16.61 -4.17 -11.93
N GLN A 492 16.73 -5.30 -12.65
CA GLN A 492 16.24 -6.58 -12.14
C GLN A 492 17.03 -6.95 -10.88
N ALA A 493 16.33 -7.23 -9.78
CA ALA A 493 16.97 -7.62 -8.52
C ALA A 493 17.82 -8.90 -8.67
N SER A 494 18.91 -8.97 -7.93
CA SER A 494 19.80 -10.13 -7.82
C SER A 494 19.84 -10.59 -6.37
N TYR A 495 19.32 -11.80 -6.11
CA TYR A 495 19.25 -12.37 -4.77
C TYR A 495 20.55 -13.08 -4.41
N ASN A 496 21.46 -12.37 -3.75
CA ASN A 496 22.74 -12.87 -3.27
C ASN A 496 23.19 -12.12 -2.00
N ASN A 497 24.23 -12.65 -1.36
CA ASN A 497 24.84 -12.05 -0.17
C ASN A 497 26.07 -11.18 -0.51
N ASP A 498 26.35 -10.95 -1.80
CA ASP A 498 27.49 -10.14 -2.21
C ASP A 498 27.14 -8.65 -2.08
N HIS A 499 28.13 -7.81 -1.80
CA HIS A 499 27.98 -6.36 -1.66
C HIS A 499 29.03 -5.61 -2.47
N GLN A 500 28.60 -4.61 -3.23
CA GLN A 500 29.46 -3.69 -3.97
C GLN A 500 28.87 -2.28 -3.90
N VAL A 501 28.96 -1.67 -2.71
CA VAL A 501 28.44 -0.33 -2.43
C VAL A 501 29.30 0.74 -3.08
N VAL A 502 28.66 1.74 -3.68
CA VAL A 502 29.27 2.95 -4.21
C VAL A 502 28.43 4.15 -3.78
N PRO A 503 29.01 5.19 -3.15
CA PRO A 503 28.31 6.41 -2.82
C PRO A 503 27.76 7.15 -4.06
N ILE A 504 26.60 7.78 -3.90
CA ILE A 504 25.98 8.64 -4.91
C ILE A 504 26.55 10.05 -4.71
N GLU A 505 27.24 10.58 -5.73
CA GLU A 505 27.81 11.94 -5.74
C GLU A 505 26.88 13.01 -6.33
#